data_AF-A0A2A3GL51-F1
#
_entry.id   AF-A0A2A3GL51-F1
#
_cell.length_a   1.000
_cell.length_b   1.000
_cell.length_c   1.000
_cell.angle_alpha   90.00
_cell.angle_beta   90.00
_cell.angle_gamma   90.00
#
_symmetry.space_group_name_H-M   'P 1'
#
loop_
_entity.id
_entity.type
_entity.pdbx_description
1 polymer ?
#
loop_
_entity_poly.entity_id
_entity_poly.type
_entity_poly.pdbx_seq_one_letter_code
_entity_poly.pdbx_strand_id
1 'polypeptide(L)'
;MGVLSSTGGMGMSKTLRLEDDAIQRCVGICNTMIEQLDDALKKSRALTNVTGFGGFDSAIQLQSRYEEKLNGGNGSGSVVERLDQFRKVIEVMRDTFIAGGEEFADADSAISQALGTIEGEVDR
;
A
#
# COMPACT_ATOMS: atom_id res chain seq x y z
N MET A 1 -24.53 31.78 -41.38
CA MET A 1 -23.57 32.89 -41.50
C MET A 1 -23.57 33.61 -40.15
N GLY A 2 -22.51 33.46 -39.35
CA GLY A 2 -22.49 33.93 -37.95
C GLY A 2 -21.38 33.29 -37.13
N VAL A 3 -20.15 33.52 -37.59
CA VAL A 3 -18.80 33.40 -37.00
C VAL A 3 -18.67 32.87 -35.55
N LEU A 4 -17.89 31.79 -35.42
CA LEU A 4 -17.23 31.31 -34.20
C LEU A 4 -16.23 32.36 -33.69
N SER A 5 -16.44 32.90 -32.49
CA SER A 5 -15.40 33.64 -31.76
C SER A 5 -14.91 32.79 -30.60
N SER A 6 -13.76 32.17 -30.80
CA SER A 6 -12.94 31.53 -29.77
C SER A 6 -12.12 32.60 -29.05
N THR A 7 -12.30 32.69 -27.75
CA THR A 7 -11.34 33.26 -26.78
C THR A 7 -11.47 32.33 -25.56
N GLY A 8 -10.51 31.51 -25.16
CA GLY A 8 -9.10 31.81 -24.97
C GLY A 8 -8.85 32.02 -23.47
N GLY A 9 -8.48 30.94 -22.76
CA GLY A 9 -7.64 31.00 -21.55
C GLY A 9 -8.33 31.22 -20.19
N MET A 10 -8.40 30.15 -19.39
CA MET A 10 -7.79 30.09 -18.05
C MET A 10 -7.97 28.66 -17.52
N GLY A 11 -6.96 27.83 -17.77
CA GLY A 11 -6.81 26.56 -17.07
C GLY A 11 -6.71 26.88 -15.58
N MET A 12 -7.68 26.43 -14.81
CA MET A 12 -7.53 26.30 -13.37
C MET A 12 -6.52 25.16 -13.16
N SER A 13 -5.22 25.48 -13.20
CA SER A 13 -4.22 24.67 -12.52
C SER A 13 -4.55 24.74 -11.03
N LYS A 14 -5.53 23.94 -10.62
CA LYS A 14 -5.85 23.66 -9.23
C LYS A 14 -4.60 22.95 -8.70
N THR A 15 -3.68 23.73 -8.13
CA THR A 15 -2.40 23.24 -7.62
C THR A 15 -2.69 22.03 -6.74
N LEU A 16 -2.31 20.85 -7.24
CA LEU A 16 -2.32 19.62 -6.46
C LEU A 16 -1.21 19.78 -5.42
N ARG A 17 -1.58 20.33 -4.25
CA ARG A 17 -0.71 20.34 -3.09
C ARG A 17 -1.03 19.12 -2.26
N LEU A 18 -0.04 18.26 -2.09
CA LEU A 18 -0.06 17.31 -0.99
C LEU A 18 0.15 18.09 0.31
N GLU A 19 -0.56 17.70 1.37
CA GLU A 19 -0.22 18.15 2.72
C GLU A 19 1.17 17.57 3.07
N ASP A 20 2.02 18.37 3.72
CA ASP A 20 3.42 18.02 4.01
C ASP A 20 3.58 16.66 4.72
N ASP A 21 2.57 16.24 5.48
CA ASP A 21 2.57 14.98 6.25
C ASP A 21 1.75 13.85 5.61
N ALA A 22 1.10 14.07 4.47
CA ALA A 22 0.15 13.10 3.89
C ALA A 22 0.83 11.77 3.56
N ILE A 23 2.04 11.82 3.00
CA ILE A 23 2.82 10.62 2.65
C ILE A 23 3.25 9.87 3.90
N GLN A 24 3.71 10.60 4.91
CA GLN A 24 4.12 10.04 6.20
C GLN A 24 2.94 9.34 6.89
N ARG A 25 1.73 9.91 6.80
CA ARG A 25 0.50 9.28 7.29
C ARG A 25 0.15 8.01 6.52
N CYS A 26 0.22 8.03 5.19
CA CYS A 26 -0.03 6.84 4.37
C CYS A 26 0.96 5.70 4.69
N VAL A 27 2.26 6.03 4.79
CA VAL A 27 3.30 5.08 5.19
C VAL A 27 3.06 4.55 6.60
N GLY A 28 2.69 5.43 7.55
CA GLY A 28 2.36 5.05 8.92
C GLY A 28 1.20 4.05 9.00
N ILE A 29 0.12 4.30 8.25
CA ILE A 29 -1.01 3.37 8.15
C ILE A 29 -0.56 2.02 7.58
N CYS A 30 0.24 2.01 6.52
CA CYS A 30 0.75 0.76 5.95
C CYS A 30 1.60 -0.01 6.97
N ASN A 31 2.45 0.67 7.74
CA ASN A 31 3.24 0.02 8.79
C ASN A 31 2.36 -0.60 9.87
N THR A 32 1.34 0.12 10.35
CA THR A 32 0.37 -0.44 11.31
C THR A 32 -0.35 -1.66 10.75
N MET A 33 -0.73 -1.66 9.47
CA MET A 33 -1.36 -2.82 8.84
C MET A 33 -0.39 -4.01 8.72
N ILE A 34 0.88 -3.78 8.40
CA ILE A 34 1.92 -4.82 8.36
C ILE A 34 2.10 -5.44 9.74
N GLU A 35 2.16 -4.64 10.81
CA GLU A 35 2.29 -5.15 12.18
C GLU A 35 1.11 -6.04 12.59
N GLN A 36 -0.12 -5.64 12.23
CA GLN A 36 -1.31 -6.45 12.48
C GLN A 36 -1.29 -7.78 11.71
N LEU A 37 -0.83 -7.76 10.45
CA LEU A 37 -0.67 -8.95 9.64
C LEU A 37 0.43 -9.88 10.18
N ASP A 38 1.53 -9.32 10.69
CA ASP A 38 2.59 -10.08 11.34
C ASP A 38 2.11 -10.79 12.62
N ASP A 39 1.31 -10.10 13.44
CA ASP A 39 0.66 -10.70 14.61
C ASP A 39 -0.34 -11.79 14.21
N ALA A 40 -1.16 -11.54 13.18
CA ALA A 40 -2.08 -12.54 12.65
C ALA A 40 -1.35 -13.78 12.11
N LEU A 41 -0.23 -13.60 11.40
CA LEU A 41 0.62 -14.69 10.92
C LEU A 41 1.20 -15.50 12.06
N LYS A 42 1.71 -14.85 13.12
CA LYS A 42 2.22 -15.53 14.32
C LYS A 42 1.14 -16.38 14.97
N LYS A 43 -0.05 -15.81 15.18
CA LYS A 43 -1.21 -16.52 15.74
C LYS A 43 -1.64 -17.68 14.85
N SER A 44 -1.75 -17.46 13.54
CA SER A 44 -2.14 -18.52 12.59
C SER A 44 -1.14 -19.66 12.58
N ARG A 45 0.16 -19.37 12.61
CA ARG A 45 1.20 -20.40 12.69
C ARG A 45 1.18 -21.17 14.00
N ALA A 46 0.74 -20.56 15.11
CA ALA A 46 0.56 -21.27 16.38
C ALA A 46 -0.63 -22.26 16.36
N LEU A 47 -1.56 -22.11 15.42
CA LEU A 47 -2.71 -23.02 15.23
C LEU A 47 -2.36 -24.27 14.40
N THR A 48 -1.07 -24.55 14.17
CA THR A 48 -0.59 -25.63 13.29
C THR A 48 -1.00 -27.03 13.71
N ASN A 49 -1.21 -27.27 15.02
CA ASN A 49 -1.55 -28.59 15.54
C ASN A 49 -3.04 -28.68 15.88
N VAL A 50 -3.82 -29.13 14.90
CA VAL A 50 -5.27 -29.33 15.02
C VAL A 50 -5.51 -30.75 15.54
N THR A 51 -5.41 -30.96 16.86
CA THR A 51 -5.53 -32.28 17.49
C THR A 51 -6.89 -32.48 18.18
N GLY A 52 -7.19 -33.71 18.60
CA GLY A 52 -8.37 -34.01 19.43
C GLY A 52 -9.60 -34.56 18.70
N PHE A 53 -9.49 -34.92 17.42
CA PHE A 53 -10.62 -35.48 16.66
C PHE A 53 -10.88 -36.99 16.92
N GLY A 54 -9.96 -37.70 17.58
CA GLY A 54 -10.03 -39.14 17.79
C GLY A 54 -9.29 -39.94 16.71
N GLY A 55 -9.47 -41.27 16.71
CA GLY A 55 -8.71 -42.21 15.87
C GLY A 55 -9.48 -42.84 14.71
N PHE A 56 -10.71 -42.40 14.43
CA PHE A 56 -11.46 -42.88 13.28
C PHE A 56 -10.91 -42.29 11.96
N ASP A 57 -11.07 -42.98 10.84
CA ASP A 57 -10.60 -42.49 9.53
C ASP A 57 -11.16 -41.12 9.17
N SER A 58 -12.41 -40.84 9.55
CA SER A 58 -13.05 -39.53 9.37
C SER A 58 -12.39 -38.43 10.19
N ALA A 59 -11.94 -38.74 11.41
CA ALA A 59 -11.23 -37.81 12.29
C ALA A 59 -9.86 -37.43 11.70
N ILE A 60 -9.14 -38.40 11.16
CA ILE A 60 -7.83 -38.18 10.51
C ILE A 60 -7.99 -37.31 9.26
N GLN A 61 -8.99 -37.61 8.43
CA GLN A 61 -9.30 -36.81 7.23
C GLN A 61 -9.67 -35.37 7.60
N LEU A 62 -10.48 -35.19 8.65
CA LEU A 62 -10.87 -33.87 9.11
C LEU A 62 -9.67 -33.05 9.60
N GLN A 63 -8.82 -33.66 10.43
CA GLN A 63 -7.58 -33.04 10.88
C GLN A 63 -6.71 -32.60 9.70
N SER A 64 -6.48 -33.49 8.73
CA SER A 64 -5.69 -33.19 7.53
C SER A 64 -6.24 -32.02 6.73
N ARG A 65 -7.56 -31.93 6.55
CA ARG A 65 -8.20 -30.81 5.84
C ARG A 65 -8.09 -29.49 6.60
N TYR A 66 -8.19 -29.51 7.92
CA TYR A 66 -7.96 -28.31 8.73
C TYR A 66 -6.50 -27.86 8.67
N GLU A 67 -5.55 -28.79 8.74
CA GLU A 67 -4.12 -28.50 8.58
C GLU A 67 -3.82 -27.90 7.20
N GLU A 68 -4.38 -28.44 6.12
CA GLU A 68 -4.26 -27.91 4.76
C GLU A 68 -4.85 -26.50 4.64
N LYS A 69 -6.05 -26.28 5.21
CA LYS A 69 -6.72 -24.96 5.18
C LYS A 69 -5.95 -23.89 5.95
N LEU A 70 -5.23 -24.27 7.01
CA LEU A 70 -4.47 -23.34 7.83
C LEU A 70 -3.06 -23.11 7.27
N ASN A 71 -2.36 -24.17 6.90
CA ASN A 71 -0.90 -24.17 6.66
C ASN A 71 -0.50 -24.70 5.28
N GLY A 72 -1.45 -24.89 4.37
CA GLY A 72 -1.14 -25.28 3.00
C GLY A 72 -0.08 -24.38 2.35
N GLY A 73 0.72 -24.95 1.46
CA GLY A 73 1.80 -24.25 0.74
C GLY A 73 1.31 -23.29 -0.34
N ASN A 74 2.22 -22.85 -1.20
CA ASN A 74 1.88 -21.93 -2.31
C ASN A 74 0.78 -22.52 -3.22
N GLY A 75 -0.22 -21.70 -3.54
CA GLY A 75 -1.39 -22.05 -4.34
C GLY A 75 -2.51 -22.75 -3.57
N SER A 76 -2.35 -23.02 -2.27
CA SER A 76 -3.36 -23.71 -1.45
C SER A 76 -4.54 -22.82 -1.09
N GLY A 77 -4.35 -21.50 -1.08
CA GLY A 77 -5.31 -20.55 -0.53
C GLY A 77 -5.46 -20.67 0.99
N SER A 78 -4.47 -21.25 1.67
CA SER A 78 -4.46 -21.39 3.12
C SER A 78 -4.49 -20.02 3.82
N VAL A 79 -4.91 -20.00 5.09
CA VAL A 79 -4.94 -18.78 5.89
C VAL A 79 -3.55 -18.13 5.94
N VAL A 80 -2.51 -18.93 6.19
CA VAL A 80 -1.13 -18.43 6.21
C VAL A 80 -0.72 -17.85 4.86
N GLU A 81 -1.04 -18.53 3.76
CA GLU A 81 -0.72 -18.03 2.41
C GLU A 81 -1.44 -16.70 2.12
N ARG A 82 -2.72 -16.59 2.46
CA ARG A 82 -3.49 -15.36 2.21
C ARG A 82 -2.98 -14.19 3.03
N LEU A 83 -2.65 -14.40 4.31
CA LEU A 83 -2.07 -13.35 5.14
C LEU A 83 -0.71 -12.88 4.59
N ASP A 84 0.13 -13.79 4.12
CA ASP A 84 1.42 -13.44 3.50
C ASP A 84 1.24 -12.66 2.19
N GLN A 85 0.26 -13.05 1.36
CA GLN A 85 -0.08 -12.31 0.14
C GLN A 85 -0.57 -10.88 0.43
N PHE A 86 -1.46 -10.71 1.41
CA PHE A 86 -1.90 -9.37 1.83
C PHE A 86 -0.74 -8.53 2.34
N ARG A 87 0.14 -9.11 3.15
CA ARG A 87 1.33 -8.44 3.67
C ARG A 87 2.20 -7.89 2.53
N LYS A 88 2.49 -8.72 1.52
CA LYS A 88 3.26 -8.30 0.34
C LYS A 88 2.61 -7.15 -0.42
N VAL A 89 1.29 -7.18 -0.59
CA VAL A 89 0.57 -6.09 -1.26
C VAL A 89 0.71 -4.79 -0.46
N ILE A 90 0.59 -4.84 0.86
CA ILE A 90 0.73 -3.64 1.70
C ILE A 90 2.18 -3.13 1.74
N GLU A 91 3.17 -4.01 1.70
CA GLU A 91 4.57 -3.60 1.54
C GLU A 91 4.78 -2.86 0.21
N VAL A 92 4.26 -3.40 -0.90
CA VAL A 92 4.32 -2.71 -2.20
C VAL A 92 3.60 -1.36 -2.16
N MET A 93 2.43 -1.28 -1.51
CA MET A 93 1.71 0.00 -1.34
C MET A 93 2.53 1.02 -0.56
N ARG A 94 3.14 0.62 0.56
CA ARG A 94 4.00 1.48 1.38
C ARG A 94 5.17 2.00 0.55
N ASP A 95 5.88 1.09 -0.12
CA ASP A 95 7.08 1.43 -0.89
C ASP A 95 6.73 2.35 -2.07
N THR A 96 5.54 2.18 -2.66
CA THR A 96 4.99 3.09 -3.68
C THR A 96 4.72 4.49 -3.12
N PHE A 97 4.16 4.61 -1.91
CA PHE A 97 3.97 5.91 -1.27
C PHE A 97 5.29 6.62 -0.97
N ILE A 98 6.31 5.88 -0.53
CA ILE A 98 7.65 6.43 -0.29
C ILE A 98 8.24 6.96 -1.59
N ALA A 99 8.28 6.12 -2.63
CA ALA A 99 8.84 6.50 -3.93
C ALA A 99 8.11 7.69 -4.55
N GLY A 100 6.78 7.69 -4.53
CA GLY A 100 5.99 8.82 -5.01
C GLY A 100 6.28 10.10 -4.23
N GLY A 101 6.55 10.01 -2.93
CA GLY A 101 6.90 11.17 -2.12
C GLY A 101 8.26 11.77 -2.39
N GLU A 102 9.25 10.94 -2.63
CA GLU A 102 10.58 11.38 -3.06
C GLU A 102 10.48 12.14 -4.39
N GLU A 103 9.75 11.60 -5.38
CA GLU A 103 9.53 12.27 -6.66
C GLU A 103 8.80 13.62 -6.52
N PHE A 104 7.81 13.71 -5.64
CA PHE A 104 7.12 14.98 -5.36
C PHE A 104 8.03 16.02 -4.71
N ALA A 105 8.85 15.61 -3.74
CA ALA A 105 9.78 16.52 -3.05
C ALA A 105 10.85 17.08 -4.00
N ASP A 106 11.37 16.23 -4.89
CA ASP A 106 12.34 16.64 -5.92
C ASP A 106 11.72 17.65 -6.89
N ALA A 107 10.48 17.42 -7.33
CA ALA A 107 9.76 18.33 -8.20
C ALA A 107 9.50 19.70 -7.54
N ASP A 108 9.08 19.71 -6.27
CA ASP A 108 8.81 20.96 -5.53
C ASP A 108 10.11 21.77 -5.27
N SER A 109 11.22 21.08 -4.97
CA SER A 109 12.54 21.70 -4.85
C SER A 109 13.01 22.34 -6.15
N ALA A 110 12.85 21.64 -7.29
CA ALA A 110 13.21 22.16 -8.61
C ALA A 110 12.36 23.38 -9.00
N ILE A 111 11.05 23.34 -8.72
CA ILE A 111 10.14 24.48 -8.94
C ILE A 111 10.54 25.66 -8.06
N SER A 112 10.81 25.43 -6.76
CA SER A 112 11.22 26.48 -5.82
C SER A 112 12.52 27.16 -6.25
N GLN A 113 13.50 26.41 -6.74
CA GLN A 113 14.75 26.97 -7.29
C GLN A 113 14.52 27.79 -8.56
N ALA A 114 13.66 27.32 -9.47
CA ALA A 114 13.31 28.04 -10.67
C ALA A 114 12.60 29.37 -10.34
N LEU A 115 11.68 29.36 -9.38
CA LEU A 115 10.98 30.55 -8.91
C LEU A 115 11.93 31.56 -8.26
N GLY A 116 12.82 31.12 -7.36
CA GLY A 116 13.79 32.01 -6.71
C GLY A 116 14.78 32.65 -7.70
N THR A 117 15.09 31.95 -8.81
CA THR A 117 15.93 32.50 -9.88
C THR A 117 15.21 33.64 -10.62
N ILE A 118 13.92 33.45 -10.92
CA ILE A 118 13.09 34.46 -11.61
C ILE A 118 12.91 35.71 -10.73
N GLU A 119 12.62 35.54 -9.43
CA GLU A 119 12.48 36.68 -8.49
C GLU A 119 13.79 37.48 -8.39
N GLY A 120 14.95 36.83 -8.35
CA GLY A 120 16.25 37.51 -8.31
C GLY A 120 16.64 38.24 -9.61
N GLU A 121 16.02 37.89 -10.74
CA GLU A 121 16.17 38.65 -12.01
C GLU A 121 15.22 39.84 -12.09
N VAL A 122 14.04 39.77 -11.47
CA VAL A 122 13.05 40.86 -11.46
C VAL A 122 13.44 41.99 -10.49
N ASP A 123 14.18 41.68 -9.43
CA ASP A 123 14.66 42.66 -8.42
C ASP A 123 15.98 43.39 -8.81
N ARG A 124 16.49 43.18 -10.03
CA ARG A 124 17.65 43.92 -10.61
C ARG A 124 17.22 44.95 -11.64
#